data_AF-A0A7V5FM61-F1
#
_entry.id   AF-A0A7V5FM61-F1
#
_cell.length_a   1.000
_cell.length_b   1.000
_cell.length_c   1.000
_cell.angle_alpha   90.00
_cell.angle_beta   90.00
_cell.angle_gamma   90.00
#
_symmetry.space_group_name_H-M   'P 1'
#
loop_
_entity.id
_entity.type
_entity.pdbx_description
1 polymer ?
#
loop_
_entity_poly.entity_id
_entity_poly.type
_entity_poly.pdbx_seq_one_letter_code
_entity_poly.pdbx_strand_id
1 'polypeptide(L)'
;MMPTFKIKGKVNEKVSGTAFVPFVRGDNGDHPVLVTARHVLESIEGEKAQVFMRKKRENGSCQKVLCDISIRDVVSPIWVSHPDVSIDIACVYMELPADVETGHIALDEVGG
;
A
#
# COMPACT_ATOMS: atom_id res chain seq x y z
N MET A 1 6.28 -4.96 -15.31
CA MET A 1 7.08 -4.86 -14.07
C MET A 1 6.27 -4.02 -13.08
N MET A 2 5.90 -4.59 -11.93
CA MET A 2 5.11 -3.86 -10.92
C MET A 2 6.01 -2.91 -10.12
N PRO A 3 5.66 -1.62 -9.94
CA PRO A 3 6.45 -0.71 -9.12
C PRO A 3 6.35 -1.09 -7.64
N THR A 4 7.47 -0.93 -6.92
CA THR A 4 7.53 -1.06 -5.47
C THR A 4 7.57 0.31 -4.81
N PHE A 5 6.94 0.40 -3.65
CA PHE A 5 6.88 1.61 -2.85
C PHE A 5 7.45 1.36 -1.46
N LYS A 6 8.08 2.38 -0.87
CA LYS A 6 8.49 2.31 0.52
C LYS A 6 7.29 2.62 1.41
N ILE A 7 7.07 1.82 2.44
CA ILE A 7 6.12 2.10 3.51
C ILE A 7 6.87 2.36 4.82
N LYS A 8 6.35 3.26 5.66
CA LYS A 8 6.86 3.55 7.00
C LYS A 8 5.72 3.79 8.00
N GLY A 9 6.02 3.64 9.28
CA GLY A 9 5.13 4.17 10.33
C GLY A 9 5.16 5.70 10.37
N LYS A 10 4.00 6.33 10.56
CA LYS A 10 3.90 7.79 10.66
C LYS A 10 4.45 8.34 11.98
N VAL A 11 4.21 7.62 13.07
CA VAL A 11 4.67 8.02 14.42
C VAL A 11 6.12 7.58 14.65
N ASN A 12 6.45 6.35 14.24
CA ASN A 12 7.78 5.77 14.39
C ASN A 12 8.37 5.40 13.02
N GLU A 13 9.24 6.28 12.51
CA GLU A 13 9.88 6.11 11.20
C GLU A 13 10.94 5.00 11.14
N LYS A 14 11.29 4.38 12.27
CA LYS A 14 12.27 3.28 12.31
C LYS A 14 11.71 2.00 11.68
N VAL A 15 10.39 1.88 11.64
CA VAL A 15 9.70 0.78 10.97
C VAL A 15 9.53 1.14 9.50
N SER A 16 10.11 0.33 8.62
CA SER A 16 9.98 0.51 7.18
C SER A 16 9.94 -0.82 6.44
N GLY A 17 9.19 -0.84 5.35
CA GLY A 17 9.09 -2.00 4.48
C GLY A 17 8.90 -1.62 3.02
N THR A 18 8.63 -2.63 2.22
CA THR A 18 8.29 -2.50 0.81
C THR A 18 6.82 -2.90 0.61
N ALA A 19 6.11 -2.14 -0.21
CA ALA A 19 4.73 -2.38 -0.55
C ALA A 19 4.52 -2.37 -2.06
N PHE A 20 3.49 -3.07 -2.50
CA PHE A 20 2.94 -3.06 -3.84
C PHE A 20 1.53 -2.48 -3.78
N VAL A 21 1.06 -1.90 -4.89
CA VAL A 21 -0.30 -1.36 -4.99
C VAL A 21 -0.98 -1.91 -6.25
N PRO A 22 -1.38 -3.20 -6.26
CA PRO A 22 -2.25 -3.74 -7.30
C PRO A 22 -3.66 -3.14 -7.23
N PHE A 23 -4.42 -3.35 -8.31
CA PHE A 23 -5.84 -3.06 -8.34
C PHE A 23 -6.66 -4.34 -8.29
N VAL A 24 -7.67 -4.34 -7.43
CA VAL A 24 -8.65 -5.42 -7.34
C VAL A 24 -9.92 -4.95 -8.04
N ARG A 25 -10.38 -5.73 -9.02
CA ARG A 25 -11.66 -5.51 -9.69
C ARG A 25 -12.80 -5.70 -8.69
N GLY A 26 -13.64 -4.68 -8.53
CA GLY A 26 -14.88 -4.75 -7.80
C GLY A 26 -16.07 -4.36 -8.66
N ASP A 27 -17.28 -4.60 -8.16
CA ASP A 27 -18.52 -4.28 -8.87
C ASP A 27 -18.67 -2.77 -9.16
N ASN A 28 -18.03 -1.92 -8.37
CA ASN A 28 -18.03 -0.45 -8.50
C ASN A 28 -16.73 0.10 -9.12
N GLY A 29 -15.93 -0.76 -9.77
CA GLY A 29 -14.67 -0.40 -10.40
C GLY A 29 -13.44 -0.97 -9.69
N ASP A 30 -12.27 -0.60 -10.21
CA ASP A 30 -10.98 -1.08 -9.71
C ASP A 30 -10.58 -0.33 -8.43
N HIS A 31 -10.30 -1.09 -7.37
CA HIS A 31 -9.89 -0.55 -6.08
C HIS A 31 -8.40 -0.79 -5.84
N PRO A 32 -7.61 0.26 -5.53
CA PRO A 32 -6.21 0.07 -5.19
C PRO A 32 -6.07 -0.56 -3.81
N VAL A 33 -5.23 -1.60 -3.74
CA VAL A 33 -4.95 -2.34 -2.52
C VAL A 33 -3.48 -2.26 -2.23
N LEU A 34 -3.10 -1.79 -1.06
CA LEU A 34 -1.73 -1.87 -0.60
C LEU A 34 -1.45 -3.29 -0.09
N VAL A 35 -0.44 -3.93 -0.65
CA VAL A 35 0.04 -5.25 -0.25
C VAL A 35 1.46 -5.13 0.29
N THR A 36 1.71 -5.66 1.49
CA THR A 36 3.03 -5.65 2.13
C THR A 36 3.18 -6.88 3.04
N ALA A 37 4.31 -6.98 3.73
CA ALA A 37 4.50 -8.02 4.72
C ALA A 37 3.66 -7.74 5.98
N ARG A 38 3.06 -8.78 6.56
CA ARG A 38 2.20 -8.64 7.75
C ARG A 38 3.00 -8.03 8.91
N HIS A 39 4.22 -8.50 9.15
CA HIS A 39 5.04 -7.98 10.25
C HIS A 39 5.33 -6.47 10.13
N VAL A 40 5.34 -5.92 8.91
CA VAL A 40 5.54 -4.48 8.68
C VAL A 40 4.35 -3.69 9.25
N LEU A 41 3.11 -4.10 8.93
CA LEU A 41 1.91 -3.43 9.44
C LEU A 41 1.73 -3.63 10.95
N GLU A 42 2.07 -4.80 11.47
CA GLU A 42 2.05 -5.09 12.91
C GLU A 42 3.03 -4.20 13.68
N SER A 43 4.22 -3.97 13.11
CA SER A 43 5.27 -3.16 13.71
C SER A 43 4.98 -1.66 13.67
N ILE A 44 4.08 -1.20 12.79
CA ILE A 44 3.71 0.23 12.72
C ILE A 44 2.83 0.58 13.92
N GLU A 45 3.32 1.52 14.70
CA GLU A 45 2.59 2.17 15.79
C GLU A 45 1.60 3.21 15.25
N GLY A 46 0.43 3.27 15.89
CA GLY A 46 -0.63 4.20 15.56
C GLY A 46 -1.55 3.74 14.42
N GLU A 47 -2.40 4.65 13.98
CA GLU A 47 -3.48 4.37 13.03
C GLU A 47 -3.06 4.51 11.58
N LYS A 48 -1.93 5.18 11.31
CA LYS A 48 -1.54 5.58 9.96
C LYS A 48 -0.12 5.14 9.60
N ALA A 49 0.01 4.67 8.36
CA ALA A 49 1.29 4.45 7.69
C ALA A 49 1.50 5.50 6.59
N GLN A 50 2.75 5.69 6.17
CA GLN A 50 3.13 6.58 5.09
C GLN A 50 3.73 5.78 3.94
N VAL A 51 3.19 5.95 2.75
CA VAL A 51 3.66 5.33 1.52
C VAL A 51 4.33 6.39 0.66
N PHE A 52 5.55 6.09 0.23
CA PHE A 52 6.32 6.97 -0.65
C PHE A 52 6.05 6.62 -2.09
N MET A 53 5.21 7.42 -2.73
CA MET A 53 4.76 7.26 -4.10
C MET A 53 5.47 8.24 -5.05
N ARG A 54 5.29 8.03 -6.35
CA ARG A 54 5.83 8.89 -7.40
C ARG A 54 4.67 9.42 -8.24
N LYS A 55 4.63 10.74 -8.43
CA LYS A 55 3.71 11.44 -9.30
C LYS A 55 4.48 11.99 -10.49
N LYS A 56 4.03 11.68 -11.70
CA LYS A 56 4.60 12.26 -12.91
C LYS A 56 4.00 13.65 -13.12
N ARG A 57 4.86 14.65 -13.31
CA ARG A 57 4.44 16.02 -13.63
C ARG A 57 4.28 16.17 -15.15
N GLU A 58 3.54 17.19 -15.57
CA GLU A 58 3.31 17.52 -16.98
C GLU A 58 4.62 17.69 -17.78
N ASN A 59 5.67 18.19 -17.12
CA ASN A 59 6.99 18.36 -17.72
C ASN A 59 7.84 17.07 -17.79
N GLY A 60 7.24 15.91 -17.50
CA GLY A 60 7.91 14.60 -17.51
C GLY A 60 8.79 14.30 -16.29
N SER A 61 8.92 15.22 -15.34
CA SER A 61 9.67 14.97 -14.10
C SER A 61 8.86 14.16 -13.09
N CYS A 62 9.54 13.35 -12.27
CA CYS A 62 8.91 12.59 -11.19
C CYS A 62 9.03 13.35 -9.85
N GLN A 63 7.91 13.54 -9.18
CA GLN A 63 7.83 14.09 -7.84
C GLN A 63 7.54 12.97 -6.83
N LYS A 64 8.29 12.94 -5.74
CA LYS A 64 7.99 12.09 -4.58
C LYS A 64 6.77 12.65 -3.84
N VAL A 65 5.76 11.81 -3.64
CA VAL A 65 4.53 12.13 -2.90
C VAL A 65 4.44 11.21 -1.70
N LEU A 66 4.10 11.77 -0.55
CA LEU A 66 3.79 11.04 0.67
C LEU A 66 2.28 10.82 0.71
N CYS A 67 1.85 9.56 0.75
CA CYS A 67 0.47 9.17 0.90
C CYS A 67 0.28 8.58 2.29
N ASP A 68 -0.53 9.23 3.12
CA ASP A 68 -0.93 8.69 4.41
C ASP A 68 -2.06 7.69 4.20
N ILE A 69 -1.89 6.46 4.67
CA ILE A 69 -2.93 5.42 4.63
C ILE A 69 -3.36 5.07 6.06
N SER A 70 -4.65 4.82 6.24
CA SER A 70 -5.16 4.27 7.50
C SER A 70 -4.91 2.76 7.52
N ILE A 71 -4.37 2.26 8.62
CA ILE A 71 -4.10 0.84 8.85
C ILE A 71 -4.82 0.32 10.11
N ARG A 72 -5.39 1.20 10.94
CA ARG A 72 -6.26 0.84 12.07
C ARG A 72 -7.44 1.81 12.18
N ASP A 73 -8.56 1.31 12.67
CA ASP A 73 -9.67 2.13 13.19
C ASP A 73 -9.58 2.13 14.71
N VAL A 74 -9.12 3.26 15.26
CA VAL A 74 -8.73 3.44 16.66
C VAL A 74 -7.65 2.46 17.13
N VAL A 75 -8.02 1.21 17.43
CA VAL A 75 -7.13 0.15 17.89
C VAL A 75 -7.14 -1.09 16.99
N SER A 76 -8.19 -1.28 16.21
CA SER A 76 -8.40 -2.52 15.44
C SER A 76 -7.75 -2.40 14.06
N PRO A 77 -6.96 -3.40 13.61
CA PRO A 77 -6.44 -3.39 12.25
C PRO A 77 -7.59 -3.41 11.23
N ILE A 78 -7.49 -2.57 10.20
CA ILE A 78 -8.41 -2.58 9.04
C ILE A 78 -7.81 -3.32 7.83
N TRP A 79 -6.59 -3.83 8.00
CA TRP A 79 -5.92 -4.70 7.06
C TRP A 79 -6.25 -6.16 7.34
N VAL A 80 -6.15 -6.99 6.31
CA VAL A 80 -6.31 -8.45 6.41
C VAL A 80 -4.98 -9.13 6.12
N SER A 81 -4.61 -10.13 6.90
CA SER A 81 -3.44 -10.97 6.62
C SER A 81 -3.85 -12.27 5.95
N HIS A 82 -2.89 -12.91 5.29
CA HIS A 82 -3.07 -14.27 4.79
C HIS A 82 -3.46 -15.21 5.96
N PRO A 83 -4.41 -16.15 5.77
CA PRO A 83 -4.90 -17.02 6.83
C PRO A 83 -3.83 -18.01 7.34
N ASP A 84 -2.91 -18.42 6.47
CA ASP A 84 -1.73 -19.19 6.88
C ASP A 84 -0.71 -18.26 7.55
N VAL A 85 -0.47 -18.47 8.84
CA VAL A 85 0.45 -17.68 9.67
C VAL A 85 1.92 -17.81 9.25
N SER A 86 2.27 -18.81 8.45
CA SER A 86 3.62 -18.95 7.86
C SER A 86 3.83 -18.05 6.63
N ILE A 87 2.74 -17.56 6.03
CA ILE A 87 2.78 -16.63 4.90
C ILE A 87 2.68 -15.20 5.44
N ASP A 88 3.78 -14.48 5.32
CA ASP A 88 3.92 -13.12 5.85
C ASP A 88 3.45 -12.06 4.85
N ILE A 89 2.14 -12.05 4.58
CA ILE A 89 1.49 -11.12 3.64
C ILE A 89 0.26 -10.52 4.31
N ALA A 90 0.08 -9.21 4.13
CA ALA A 90 -1.12 -8.48 4.51
C ALA A 90 -1.50 -7.43 3.47
N CYS A 91 -2.79 -7.12 3.39
CA CYS A 91 -3.31 -6.14 2.47
C CYS A 91 -4.36 -5.22 3.10
N VAL A 92 -4.46 -4.00 2.58
CA VAL A 92 -5.40 -2.97 3.02
C VAL A 92 -5.87 -2.15 1.82
N TYR A 93 -7.16 -1.85 1.77
CA TYR A 93 -7.67 -0.88 0.80
C TYR A 93 -7.10 0.50 1.12
N MET A 94 -6.75 1.25 0.08
CA MET A 94 -6.28 2.62 0.23
C MET A 94 -6.95 3.54 -0.80
N GLU A 95 -6.84 4.84 -0.58
CA GLU A 95 -7.18 5.83 -1.58
C GLU A 95 -5.89 6.33 -2.25
N LEU A 96 -5.88 6.34 -3.58
CA LEU A 96 -4.76 6.89 -4.33
C LEU A 96 -4.92 8.40 -4.50
N PRO A 97 -3.86 9.19 -4.22
CA PRO A 97 -3.84 10.59 -4.62
C PRO A 97 -3.94 10.71 -6.15
N ALA A 98 -4.61 11.76 -6.64
CA ALA A 98 -4.71 12.02 -8.07
C ALA A 98 -3.32 12.12 -8.74
N ASP A 99 -3.21 11.48 -9.91
CA ASP A 99 -2.03 11.46 -10.78
C ASP A 99 -0.78 10.74 -10.22
N VAL A 100 -0.95 9.81 -9.28
CA VAL A 100 0.14 8.91 -8.87
C VAL A 100 0.37 7.85 -9.94
N GLU A 101 1.63 7.58 -10.27
CA GLU A 101 1.97 6.41 -11.08
C GLU A 101 1.82 5.15 -10.24
N THR A 102 0.74 4.43 -10.49
CA THR A 102 0.59 3.02 -10.12
C THR A 102 0.64 2.20 -11.40
N GLY A 103 1.46 1.14 -11.41
CA GLY A 103 1.36 0.16 -12.49
C GLY A 103 -0.02 -0.47 -12.39
N HIS A 104 -0.92 -0.18 -13.33
CA HIS A 104 -2.20 -0.87 -13.44
C HIS A 104 -1.89 -2.34 -13.80
N ILE A 105 -1.87 -3.18 -12.78
CA ILE A 105 -1.84 -4.62 -12.92
C ILE A 105 -3.03 -5.10 -12.10
N ALA A 106 -3.92 -5.80 -12.77
CA ALA A 106 -5.06 -6.40 -12.10
C ALA A 106 -4.53 -7.57 -11.25
N LEU A 107 -5.04 -7.76 -10.02
CA LEU A 107 -4.48 -8.74 -9.08
C LEU A 107 -4.42 -10.17 -9.66
N ASP A 108 -5.35 -10.50 -10.56
CA ASP A 108 -5.40 -11.76 -11.32
C ASP A 108 -4.16 -12.01 -12.19
N GLU A 109 -3.37 -10.98 -12.50
CA GLU A 109 -2.14 -11.07 -13.30
C GLU A 109 -0.87 -11.24 -12.45
N VAL A 110 -0.98 -11.17 -11.11
CA VAL A 110 0.18 -11.25 -10.19
C VAL A 110 0.61 -12.71 -9.91
N GLY A 111 -0.08 -13.70 -10.48
CA GLY A 111 0.18 -15.14 -10.28
C GLY A 111 0.15 -16.02 -11.53
N GLY A 112 0.46 -15.47 -12.70
CA GLY A 112 0.60 -16.22 -13.97
C GLY A 112 1.96 -16.90 -14.14
#